data_AF-A0A925D7Z2-F1
#
_entry.id   AF-A0A925D7Z2-F1
#
_cell.length_a   1.000
_cell.length_b   1.000
_cell.length_c   1.000
_cell.angle_alpha   90.00
_cell.angle_beta   90.00
_cell.angle_gamma   90.00
#
_symmetry.space_group_name_H-M   'P 1'
#
loop_
_entity.id
_entity.type
_entity.pdbx_description
1 polymer ?
#
loop_
_entity_poly.entity_id
_entity_poly.type
_entity_poly.pdbx_seq_one_letter_code
_entity_poly.pdbx_strand_id
1 'polypeptide(L)'
;LDVLTCVRQGLPITQAGRLLVHNGERLLKPHAAMASLFADTPEAIANTFELSQRLQFRLSDLGYEFPAYPVPDGESMYSFLCKRVDEGARGRYRPYYERARQQIEKELKLIGKLKLEGYFLIVWDIVMFCRTNGILVQGRGSAANSAVCYSLGITAVDPVGMELLFERFLSEERGEYPDIDLDLPSGDQRERAIQYVYRRYGQLGAAMTANVITYRGRSAARDVGKVLGFDEPTIANLSGLVRGWEWRDPKDTPDRQFQMAGLDVRDPRIAKFYQLYLAIQDLPRHLGQHSGGIVICQGRLDQVVPIEPATMPGRSVVQWDKDDCADFGILKIDLLGLGMMAVLEETTDLIRQSGGSVDLAHLPQDDPKVYETLQKADTIGLFQVESRAQMATLPRLMPRCFYDIVVQVAIIRPGPIVGKMLHPYLRRRQGLEPAECLHPELEAVLARTLGVPLFQEQLLRMAMIVAGFSGGEAEELRRAFGFKRSERKMRDVEVRLRSGMES
;
A
#
# COMPACT_ATOMS: atom_id res chain seq x y z
N LEU A 1 -0.86 32.79 -5.66
CA LEU A 1 -2.25 32.55 -6.15
C LEU A 1 -2.36 32.66 -7.67
N ASP A 2 -1.78 33.69 -8.28
CA ASP A 2 -1.86 33.92 -9.74
C ASP A 2 -1.35 32.75 -10.57
N VAL A 3 -0.23 32.14 -10.17
CA VAL A 3 0.29 30.93 -10.84
C VAL A 3 -0.75 29.81 -10.86
N LEU A 4 -1.35 29.50 -9.71
CA LEU A 4 -2.37 28.45 -9.62
C LEU A 4 -3.61 28.77 -10.47
N THR A 5 -3.98 30.05 -10.53
CA THR A 5 -5.08 30.53 -11.39
C THR A 5 -4.74 30.31 -12.87
N CYS A 6 -3.53 30.67 -13.29
CA CYS A 6 -3.05 30.47 -14.65
C CYS A 6 -2.99 28.97 -15.01
N VAL A 7 -2.52 28.11 -14.09
CA VAL A 7 -2.53 26.65 -14.30
C VAL A 7 -3.96 26.14 -14.50
N ARG A 8 -4.90 26.55 -13.65
CA ARG A 8 -6.31 26.14 -13.75
C ARG A 8 -6.94 26.55 -15.09
N GLN A 9 -6.58 27.74 -15.59
CA GLN A 9 -7.13 28.28 -16.84
C GLN A 9 -6.35 27.84 -18.09
N GLY A 10 -5.18 27.22 -17.93
CA GLY A 10 -4.34 26.78 -19.04
C GLY A 10 -3.70 27.93 -19.83
N LEU A 11 -3.44 29.07 -19.20
CA LEU A 11 -2.94 30.29 -19.86
C LEU A 11 -1.61 30.76 -19.23
N PRO A 12 -0.73 31.43 -20.00
CA PRO A 12 0.43 32.11 -19.43
C PRO A 12 0.00 33.36 -18.66
N ILE A 13 0.83 33.78 -17.70
CA ILE A 13 0.54 34.91 -16.80
C ILE A 13 0.33 36.23 -17.56
N THR A 14 0.98 36.40 -18.71
CA THR A 14 0.86 37.57 -19.58
C THR A 14 -0.50 37.68 -20.27
N GLN A 15 -1.28 36.59 -20.31
CA GLN A 15 -2.60 36.54 -20.95
C GLN A 15 -3.75 36.41 -19.95
N ALA A 16 -3.48 36.18 -18.67
CA ALA A 16 -4.50 35.91 -17.67
C ALA A 16 -5.40 37.14 -17.38
N GLY A 17 -4.89 38.36 -17.53
CA GLY A 17 -5.68 39.60 -17.41
C GLY A 17 -6.54 39.67 -16.14
N ARG A 18 -7.85 39.84 -16.30
CA ARG A 18 -8.83 39.96 -15.20
C ARG A 18 -9.13 38.65 -14.46
N LEU A 19 -8.56 37.53 -14.89
CA LEU A 19 -8.68 36.26 -14.17
C LEU A 19 -7.83 36.25 -12.88
N LEU A 20 -6.80 37.09 -12.82
CA LEU A 20 -5.90 37.21 -11.67
C LEU A 20 -6.57 37.88 -10.46
N VAL A 21 -5.97 37.74 -9.27
CA VAL A 21 -6.48 38.46 -8.10
C VAL A 21 -6.30 39.96 -8.26
N HIS A 22 -7.26 40.73 -7.75
CA HIS A 22 -7.26 42.19 -7.91
C HIS A 22 -6.15 42.86 -7.09
N ASN A 23 -5.75 42.26 -5.97
CA ASN A 23 -4.70 42.76 -5.08
C ASN A 23 -4.07 41.61 -4.26
N GLY A 24 -3.04 41.93 -3.49
CA GLY A 24 -2.32 41.00 -2.62
C GLY A 24 -2.99 40.74 -1.26
N GLU A 25 -4.22 41.20 -1.02
CA GLU A 25 -4.83 41.22 0.32
C GLU A 25 -5.42 39.88 0.78
N ARG A 26 -5.41 38.84 -0.09
CA ARG A 26 -5.92 37.50 0.20
C ARG A 26 -4.90 36.63 0.94
N LEU A 27 -4.47 37.11 2.10
CA LEU A 27 -3.57 36.42 3.03
C LEU A 27 -4.20 36.34 4.42
N LEU A 28 -3.71 35.42 5.25
CA LEU A 28 -4.15 35.33 6.65
C LEU A 28 -3.58 36.52 7.42
N LYS A 29 -4.41 37.54 7.64
CA LYS A 29 -3.99 38.78 8.30
C LYS A 29 -3.89 38.60 9.82
N PRO A 30 -2.90 39.23 10.47
CA PRO A 30 -2.85 39.30 11.93
C PRO A 30 -4.09 40.02 12.50
N HIS A 31 -4.46 39.67 13.74
CA HIS A 31 -5.60 40.27 14.45
C HIS A 31 -5.60 41.81 14.42
N ALA A 32 -4.46 42.45 14.71
CA ALA A 32 -4.36 43.92 14.73
C ALA A 32 -4.64 44.58 13.36
N ALA A 33 -4.22 43.92 12.27
CA ALA A 33 -4.48 44.40 10.91
C ALA A 33 -5.97 44.27 10.56
N MET A 34 -6.62 43.17 10.96
CA MET A 34 -8.06 43.00 10.80
C MET A 34 -8.85 44.02 11.64
N ALA A 35 -8.43 44.27 12.89
CA ALA A 35 -9.03 45.27 13.77
C ALA A 35 -8.95 46.69 13.20
N SER A 36 -7.82 47.04 12.59
CA SER A 36 -7.67 48.33 11.92
C SER A 36 -8.51 48.41 10.64
N LEU A 37 -8.60 47.31 9.88
CA LEU A 37 -9.36 47.25 8.63
C LEU A 37 -10.88 47.37 8.84
N PHE A 38 -11.40 46.82 9.94
CA PHE A 38 -12.81 46.87 10.33
C PHE A 38 -13.04 47.80 11.53
N ALA A 39 -12.23 48.86 11.69
CA ALA A 39 -12.33 49.79 12.82
C ALA A 39 -13.68 50.53 12.87
N ASP A 40 -14.32 50.71 11.72
CA ASP A 40 -15.66 51.25 11.54
C ASP A 40 -16.78 50.25 11.90
N THR A 41 -16.47 48.94 11.93
CA THR A 41 -17.43 47.87 12.27
C THR A 41 -16.81 46.82 13.22
N PRO A 42 -16.53 47.16 14.50
CA PRO A 42 -15.86 46.24 15.44
C PRO A 42 -16.63 44.93 15.70
N GLU A 43 -17.96 44.98 15.62
CA GLU A 43 -18.86 43.84 15.75
C GLU A 43 -18.61 42.74 14.71
N ALA A 44 -18.11 43.08 13.51
CA ALA A 44 -17.75 42.09 12.50
C ALA A 44 -16.67 41.13 13.01
N ILE A 45 -15.68 41.65 13.75
CA ILE A 45 -14.63 40.85 14.38
C ILE A 45 -15.18 40.08 15.57
N ALA A 46 -15.95 40.74 16.44
CA ALA A 46 -16.54 40.09 17.62
C ALA A 46 -17.41 38.88 17.23
N ASN A 47 -18.20 39.01 16.16
CA ASN A 47 -19.02 37.93 15.61
C ASN A 47 -18.20 36.71 15.14
N THR A 48 -16.95 36.87 14.70
CA THR A 48 -16.09 35.72 14.35
C THR A 48 -15.78 34.85 15.57
N PHE A 49 -15.58 35.47 16.74
CA PHE A 49 -15.29 34.76 17.99
C PHE A 49 -16.55 34.08 18.53
N GLU A 50 -17.68 34.79 18.54
CA GLU A 50 -19.00 34.24 18.87
C GLU A 50 -19.34 33.01 18.03
N LEU A 51 -19.12 33.07 16.71
CA LEU A 51 -19.32 31.93 15.83
C LEU A 51 -18.37 30.78 16.20
N SER A 52 -17.09 31.06 16.38
CA SER A 52 -16.09 30.04 16.73
C SER A 52 -16.42 29.32 18.04
N GLN A 53 -17.00 30.00 19.03
CA GLN A 53 -17.40 29.39 20.30
C GLN A 53 -18.60 28.44 20.17
N ARG A 54 -19.42 28.59 19.13
CA ARG A 54 -20.61 27.74 18.88
C ARG A 54 -20.29 26.47 18.09
N LEU A 55 -19.14 26.42 17.43
CA LEU A 55 -18.70 25.26 16.65
C LEU A 55 -18.17 24.15 17.57
N GLN A 56 -18.95 23.09 17.75
CA GLN A 56 -18.62 21.98 18.65
C GLN A 56 -18.13 20.71 17.94
N PHE A 57 -18.37 20.59 16.63
CA PHE A 57 -18.00 19.41 15.84
C PHE A 57 -16.50 19.14 15.87
N ARG A 58 -16.13 17.87 16.07
CA ARG A 58 -14.77 17.36 15.95
C ARG A 58 -14.73 16.24 14.93
N LEU A 59 -13.59 16.08 14.25
CA LEU A 59 -13.38 14.96 13.33
C LEU A 59 -13.34 13.59 14.04
N SER A 60 -13.34 13.55 15.38
CA SER A 60 -13.58 12.32 16.15
C SER A 60 -15.05 11.89 16.16
N ASP A 61 -15.97 12.78 15.79
CA ASP A 61 -17.42 12.60 15.98
C ASP A 61 -18.11 12.03 14.72
N LEU A 62 -17.34 11.39 13.83
CA LEU A 62 -17.83 10.90 12.53
C LEU A 62 -18.78 9.70 12.65
N GLY A 63 -18.72 8.94 13.74
CA GLY A 63 -19.61 7.79 13.99
C GLY A 63 -19.47 6.67 12.96
N TYR A 64 -18.30 6.51 12.34
CA TYR A 64 -18.07 5.44 11.36
C TYR A 64 -18.16 4.06 12.03
N GLU A 65 -18.99 3.20 11.46
CA GLU A 65 -19.05 1.79 11.80
C GLU A 65 -18.92 0.94 10.53
N PHE A 66 -18.13 -0.12 10.63
CA PHE A 66 -18.00 -1.09 9.56
C PHE A 66 -19.32 -1.86 9.38
N PRO A 67 -19.76 -2.16 8.15
CA PRO A 67 -21.06 -2.79 7.93
C PRO A 67 -21.19 -4.13 8.65
N ALA A 68 -22.37 -4.37 9.21
CA ALA A 68 -22.74 -5.70 9.69
C ALA A 68 -23.04 -6.61 8.49
N TYR A 69 -22.53 -7.84 8.53
CA TYR A 69 -22.85 -8.84 7.52
C TYR A 69 -24.16 -9.56 7.89
N PRO A 70 -25.13 -9.70 6.96
CA PRO A 70 -26.34 -10.44 7.28
C PRO A 70 -26.04 -11.92 7.43
N VAL A 71 -26.51 -12.48 8.53
CA VAL A 71 -26.34 -13.89 8.89
C VAL A 71 -27.71 -14.56 9.02
N PRO A 72 -27.77 -15.91 8.92
CA PRO A 72 -29.01 -16.65 9.16
C PRO A 72 -29.63 -16.36 10.54
N ASP A 73 -30.94 -16.52 10.65
CA ASP A 73 -31.67 -16.31 11.91
C ASP A 73 -31.09 -17.16 13.06
N GLY A 74 -30.86 -16.54 14.20
CA GLY A 74 -30.28 -17.19 15.39
C GLY A 74 -28.75 -17.29 15.37
N GLU A 75 -28.07 -16.78 14.34
CA GLU A 75 -26.61 -16.70 14.30
C GLU A 75 -26.08 -15.29 14.62
N SER A 76 -24.86 -15.25 15.15
CA SER A 76 -24.03 -14.04 15.21
C SER A 76 -23.03 -14.05 14.05
N MET A 77 -22.47 -12.89 13.69
CA MET A 77 -21.35 -12.82 12.73
C MET A 77 -20.19 -13.73 13.14
N TYR A 78 -19.89 -13.80 14.44
CA TYR A 78 -18.84 -14.68 14.96
C TYR A 78 -19.15 -16.17 14.75
N SER A 79 -20.35 -16.63 15.16
CA SER A 79 -20.73 -18.03 14.98
C SER A 79 -20.79 -18.43 13.51
N PHE A 80 -21.28 -17.52 12.65
CA PHE A 80 -21.35 -17.76 11.21
C PHE A 80 -19.96 -17.84 10.59
N LEU A 81 -19.06 -16.91 10.95
CA LEU A 81 -17.66 -16.93 10.52
C LEU A 81 -16.97 -18.24 10.91
N CYS A 82 -17.12 -18.68 12.17
CA CYS A 82 -16.56 -19.95 12.64
C CYS A 82 -17.02 -21.15 11.80
N LYS A 83 -18.32 -21.20 11.44
CA LYS A 83 -18.86 -22.27 10.57
C LYS A 83 -18.25 -22.22 9.17
N ARG A 84 -18.20 -21.04 8.53
CA ARG A 84 -17.61 -20.88 7.19
C ARG A 84 -16.12 -21.25 7.18
N VAL A 85 -15.39 -20.89 8.23
CA VAL A 85 -13.97 -21.23 8.40
C VAL A 85 -13.78 -22.73 8.57
N ASP A 86 -14.55 -23.40 9.42
CA ASP A 86 -14.45 -24.86 9.61
C ASP A 86 -14.78 -25.64 8.33
N GLU A 87 -15.84 -25.25 7.62
CA GLU A 87 -16.20 -25.84 6.32
C GLU A 87 -15.06 -25.69 5.30
N GLY A 88 -14.49 -24.50 5.19
CA GLY A 88 -13.37 -24.21 4.30
C GLY A 88 -12.08 -24.93 4.70
N ALA A 89 -11.78 -24.99 6.00
CA ALA A 89 -10.60 -25.65 6.54
C ALA A 89 -10.60 -27.15 6.24
N ARG A 90 -11.75 -27.83 6.41
CA ARG A 90 -11.90 -29.25 6.03
C ARG A 90 -11.68 -29.48 4.53
N GLY A 91 -12.04 -28.49 3.70
CA GLY A 91 -11.84 -28.54 2.25
C GLY A 91 -10.37 -28.36 1.85
N ARG A 92 -9.64 -27.48 2.52
CA ARG A 92 -8.28 -27.05 2.17
C ARG A 92 -7.18 -27.86 2.86
N TYR A 93 -7.32 -28.13 4.16
CA TYR A 93 -6.39 -28.93 4.93
C TYR A 93 -6.74 -30.41 4.82
N ARG A 94 -6.03 -31.15 3.97
CA ARG A 94 -6.24 -32.58 3.74
C ARG A 94 -4.95 -33.36 4.03
N PRO A 95 -4.81 -34.04 5.18
CA PRO A 95 -5.76 -34.12 6.30
C PRO A 95 -5.82 -32.82 7.13
N TYR A 96 -6.93 -32.59 7.83
CA TYR A 96 -7.08 -31.43 8.71
C TYR A 96 -6.35 -31.68 10.04
N TYR A 97 -5.09 -31.27 10.10
CA TYR A 97 -4.16 -31.57 11.19
C TYR A 97 -4.23 -30.59 12.36
N GLU A 98 -3.77 -31.04 13.52
CA GLU A 98 -3.94 -30.35 14.82
C GLU A 98 -3.30 -28.96 14.87
N ARG A 99 -2.08 -28.80 14.35
CA ARG A 99 -1.40 -27.49 14.30
C ARG A 99 -2.22 -26.45 13.51
N ALA A 100 -2.92 -26.84 12.44
CA ALA A 100 -3.80 -25.92 11.71
C ALA A 100 -5.06 -25.56 12.50
N ARG A 101 -5.65 -26.52 13.22
CA ARG A 101 -6.81 -26.28 14.09
C ARG A 101 -6.51 -25.28 15.20
N GLN A 102 -5.39 -25.47 15.90
CA GLN A 102 -4.97 -24.59 16.98
C GLN A 102 -4.68 -23.17 16.48
N GLN A 103 -4.03 -23.06 15.31
CA GLN A 103 -3.80 -21.76 14.69
C GLN A 103 -5.13 -21.07 14.34
N ILE A 104 -6.05 -21.75 13.66
CA ILE A 104 -7.36 -21.20 13.31
C ILE A 104 -8.14 -20.75 14.55
N GLU A 105 -8.14 -21.54 15.62
CA GLU A 105 -8.82 -21.18 16.87
C GLU A 105 -8.22 -19.91 17.50
N LYS A 106 -6.88 -19.80 17.53
CA LYS A 106 -6.17 -18.60 18.02
C LYS A 106 -6.55 -17.37 17.19
N GLU A 107 -6.54 -17.49 15.86
CA GLU A 107 -6.90 -16.40 14.95
C GLU A 107 -8.35 -15.96 15.14
N LEU A 108 -9.30 -16.91 15.18
CA LEU A 108 -10.72 -16.63 15.39
C LEU A 108 -10.98 -15.91 16.71
N LYS A 109 -10.34 -16.32 17.81
CA LYS A 109 -10.45 -15.64 19.11
C LYS A 109 -10.00 -14.18 19.02
N LEU A 110 -8.89 -13.90 18.34
CA LEU A 110 -8.41 -12.53 18.16
C LEU A 110 -9.34 -11.70 17.27
N ILE A 111 -9.83 -12.27 16.17
CA ILE A 111 -10.80 -11.61 15.27
C ILE A 111 -12.07 -11.22 16.04
N GLY A 112 -12.58 -12.11 16.89
CA GLY A 112 -13.75 -11.82 17.72
C GLY A 112 -13.49 -10.76 18.79
N LYS A 113 -12.32 -10.81 19.45
CA LYS A 113 -11.92 -9.79 20.43
C LYS A 113 -11.83 -8.40 19.80
N LEU A 114 -11.35 -8.31 18.56
CA LEU A 114 -11.22 -7.07 17.80
C LEU A 114 -12.48 -6.66 17.03
N LYS A 115 -13.57 -7.44 17.12
CA LYS A 115 -14.85 -7.20 16.43
C LYS A 115 -14.73 -7.08 14.91
N LEU A 116 -13.89 -7.93 14.30
CA LEU A 116 -13.59 -7.90 12.86
C LEU A 116 -14.37 -8.94 12.06
N GLU A 117 -15.38 -9.59 12.64
CA GLU A 117 -16.11 -10.69 12.00
C GLU A 117 -16.81 -10.22 10.73
N GLY A 118 -17.44 -9.04 10.77
CA GLY A 118 -18.07 -8.42 9.60
C GLY A 118 -17.07 -8.19 8.47
N TYR A 119 -15.86 -7.72 8.78
CA TYR A 119 -14.80 -7.51 7.80
C TYR A 119 -14.41 -8.79 7.06
N PHE A 120 -14.14 -9.86 7.79
CA PHE A 120 -13.80 -11.15 7.16
C PHE A 120 -14.95 -11.74 6.35
N LEU A 121 -16.20 -11.60 6.84
CA LEU A 121 -17.38 -12.07 6.11
C LEU A 121 -17.64 -11.28 4.83
N ILE A 122 -17.44 -9.96 4.82
CA ILE A 122 -17.58 -9.14 3.62
C ILE A 122 -16.51 -9.49 2.59
N VAL A 123 -15.26 -9.67 3.00
CA VAL A 123 -14.18 -10.09 2.09
C VAL A 123 -14.45 -11.50 1.55
N TRP A 124 -14.90 -12.43 2.39
CA TRP A 124 -15.33 -13.76 1.99
C TRP A 124 -16.47 -13.70 0.97
N ASP A 125 -17.46 -12.84 1.18
CA ASP A 125 -18.60 -12.64 0.28
C ASP A 125 -18.17 -12.14 -1.10
N ILE A 126 -17.22 -11.20 -1.17
CA ILE A 126 -16.63 -10.73 -2.43
C ILE A 126 -15.89 -11.88 -3.14
N VAL A 127 -15.12 -12.68 -2.41
CA VAL A 127 -14.42 -13.85 -2.95
C VAL A 127 -15.40 -14.91 -3.46
N MET A 128 -16.49 -15.14 -2.74
CA MET A 128 -17.55 -16.06 -3.17
C MET A 128 -18.27 -15.55 -4.42
N PHE A 129 -18.59 -14.26 -4.49
CA PHE A 129 -19.13 -13.64 -5.70
C PHE A 129 -18.21 -13.89 -6.90
N CYS A 130 -16.91 -13.65 -6.76
CA CYS A 130 -15.94 -13.87 -7.82
C CYS A 130 -15.94 -15.34 -8.27
N ARG A 131 -15.86 -16.28 -7.33
CA ARG A 131 -15.88 -17.73 -7.62
C ARG A 131 -17.14 -18.18 -8.35
N THR A 132 -18.32 -17.79 -7.87
CA THR A 132 -19.61 -18.16 -8.50
C THR A 132 -19.77 -17.56 -9.90
N ASN A 133 -19.07 -16.46 -10.18
CA ASN A 133 -19.10 -15.78 -11.48
C ASN A 133 -17.91 -16.12 -12.39
N GLY A 134 -17.09 -17.10 -12.02
CA GLY A 134 -15.92 -17.53 -12.80
C GLY A 134 -14.83 -16.46 -12.91
N ILE A 135 -14.73 -15.56 -11.93
CA ILE A 135 -13.71 -14.51 -11.86
C ILE A 135 -12.56 -15.01 -10.97
N LEU A 136 -11.34 -15.02 -11.49
CA LEU A 136 -10.16 -15.31 -10.65
C LEU A 136 -10.01 -14.23 -9.57
N VAL A 137 -9.72 -14.65 -8.33
CA VAL A 137 -9.48 -13.74 -7.20
C VAL A 137 -8.43 -14.33 -6.28
N GLN A 138 -7.52 -13.51 -5.79
CA GLN A 138 -6.46 -13.93 -4.87
C GLN A 138 -6.15 -12.86 -3.85
N GLY A 139 -6.23 -13.21 -2.57
CA GLY A 139 -5.76 -12.37 -1.47
C GLY A 139 -4.24 -12.34 -1.41
N ARG A 140 -3.66 -11.16 -1.18
CA ARG A 140 -2.21 -10.95 -1.06
C ARG A 140 -1.81 -10.17 0.19
N GLY A 141 -0.52 -9.86 0.29
CA GLY A 141 0.02 -9.10 1.42
C GLY A 141 0.03 -9.92 2.70
N SER A 142 -0.18 -9.26 3.84
CA SER A 142 -0.19 -9.94 5.15
C SER A 142 -1.35 -10.91 5.34
N ALA A 143 -2.43 -10.80 4.56
CA ALA A 143 -3.55 -11.75 4.62
C ALA A 143 -3.11 -13.20 4.34
N ALA A 144 -2.02 -13.40 3.58
CA ALA A 144 -1.44 -14.71 3.34
C ALA A 144 -0.90 -15.40 4.60
N ASN A 145 -0.68 -14.66 5.70
CA ASN A 145 -0.22 -15.20 6.97
C ASN A 145 -1.36 -15.74 7.87
N SER A 146 -2.62 -15.68 7.42
CA SER A 146 -3.79 -16.08 8.20
C SER A 146 -4.37 -17.40 7.73
N ALA A 147 -4.43 -18.38 8.65
CA ALA A 147 -5.08 -19.66 8.43
C ALA A 147 -6.60 -19.50 8.24
N VAL A 148 -7.21 -18.48 8.86
CA VAL A 148 -8.61 -18.08 8.61
C VAL A 148 -8.81 -17.62 7.16
N CYS A 149 -7.96 -16.72 6.66
CA CYS A 149 -8.02 -16.27 5.25
C CYS A 149 -7.84 -17.44 4.27
N TYR A 150 -6.90 -18.35 4.55
CA TYR A 150 -6.67 -19.53 3.72
C TYR A 150 -7.89 -20.47 3.71
N SER A 151 -8.49 -20.69 4.88
CA SER A 151 -9.68 -21.53 5.06
C SER A 151 -10.90 -20.95 4.36
N LEU A 152 -11.15 -19.64 4.47
CA LEU A 152 -12.19 -18.94 3.71
C LEU A 152 -11.92 -18.90 2.20
N GLY A 153 -10.72 -19.29 1.79
CA GLY A 153 -10.31 -19.27 0.39
C GLY A 153 -9.99 -17.87 -0.15
N ILE A 154 -9.83 -16.89 0.75
CA ILE A 154 -9.35 -15.55 0.45
C ILE A 154 -7.92 -15.65 -0.07
N THR A 155 -7.06 -16.44 0.59
CA THR A 155 -5.70 -16.73 0.13
C THR A 155 -5.57 -18.17 -0.36
N ALA A 156 -4.48 -18.45 -1.09
CA ALA A 156 -4.18 -19.76 -1.67
C ALA A 156 -2.93 -20.44 -1.07
N VAL A 157 -2.20 -19.76 -0.19
CA VAL A 157 -1.00 -20.28 0.47
C VAL A 157 -1.38 -20.77 1.86
N ASP A 158 -0.96 -21.98 2.24
CA ASP A 158 -1.09 -22.49 3.61
C ASP A 158 -0.06 -21.80 4.53
N PRO A 159 -0.48 -20.89 5.42
CA PRO A 159 0.45 -20.20 6.31
C PRO A 159 1.05 -21.12 7.38
N VAL A 160 0.35 -22.18 7.76
CA VAL A 160 0.78 -23.08 8.84
C VAL A 160 1.89 -24.00 8.34
N GLY A 161 1.72 -24.60 7.17
CA GLY A 161 2.76 -25.40 6.51
C GLY A 161 3.99 -24.58 6.09
N MET A 162 3.80 -23.31 5.74
CA MET A 162 4.89 -22.40 5.38
C MET A 162 5.54 -21.71 6.59
N GLU A 163 4.99 -21.91 7.79
CA GLU A 163 5.43 -21.30 9.05
C GLU A 163 5.41 -19.77 9.04
N LEU A 164 4.40 -19.18 8.40
CA LEU A 164 4.21 -17.74 8.34
C LEU A 164 3.75 -17.19 9.69
N LEU A 165 4.06 -15.91 9.95
CA LEU A 165 3.76 -15.25 11.22
C LEU A 165 2.42 -14.52 11.16
N PHE A 166 1.40 -15.03 11.84
CA PHE A 166 0.06 -14.44 11.87
C PHE A 166 0.04 -13.02 12.47
N GLU A 167 0.88 -12.76 13.46
CA GLU A 167 0.99 -11.46 14.14
C GLU A 167 1.38 -10.32 13.17
N ARG A 168 1.98 -10.64 12.01
CA ARG A 168 2.24 -9.68 10.93
C ARG A 168 0.95 -9.18 10.27
N PHE A 169 -0.11 -9.97 10.33
CA PHE A 169 -1.41 -9.61 9.77
C PHE A 169 -2.29 -8.89 10.80
N LEU A 170 -2.43 -9.51 11.98
CA LEU A 170 -3.30 -9.01 13.02
C LEU A 170 -2.66 -9.23 14.40
N SER A 171 -2.55 -8.17 15.17
CA SER A 171 -2.09 -8.21 16.56
C SER A 171 -2.87 -7.18 17.40
N GLU A 172 -3.01 -7.46 18.69
CA GLU A 172 -3.78 -6.62 19.61
C GLU A 172 -3.11 -5.25 19.86
N GLU A 173 -1.78 -5.25 19.96
CA GLU A 173 -0.98 -4.05 20.26
C GLU A 173 -0.91 -3.05 19.08
N ARG A 174 -1.35 -3.46 17.89
CA ARG A 174 -1.21 -2.68 16.67
C ARG A 174 -2.10 -1.45 16.64
N GLY A 175 -3.29 -1.52 17.24
CA GLY A 175 -4.34 -0.48 17.18
C GLY A 175 -4.84 -0.15 15.76
N GLU A 176 -4.28 -0.76 14.71
CA GLU A 176 -4.66 -0.57 13.32
C GLU A 176 -5.35 -1.81 12.77
N TYR A 177 -6.28 -1.57 11.88
CA TYR A 177 -7.01 -2.63 11.22
C TYR A 177 -6.18 -3.42 10.18
N PRO A 178 -6.53 -4.69 9.92
CA PRO A 178 -5.90 -5.49 8.88
C PRO A 178 -6.34 -5.03 7.48
N ASP A 179 -5.39 -4.92 6.55
CA ASP A 179 -5.63 -4.65 5.14
C ASP A 179 -5.66 -5.98 4.37
N ILE A 180 -6.75 -6.29 3.69
CA ILE A 180 -6.86 -7.45 2.80
C ILE A 180 -6.99 -6.93 1.37
N ASP A 181 -5.89 -7.06 0.64
CA ASP A 181 -5.81 -6.78 -0.78
C ASP A 181 -6.29 -8.00 -1.57
N LEU A 182 -7.26 -7.81 -2.45
CA LEU A 182 -7.73 -8.81 -3.41
C LEU A 182 -7.23 -8.45 -4.82
N ASP A 183 -6.35 -9.28 -5.36
CA ASP A 183 -5.96 -9.23 -6.76
C ASP A 183 -7.04 -9.90 -7.63
N LEU A 184 -7.37 -9.25 -8.74
CA LEU A 184 -8.36 -9.64 -9.74
C LEU A 184 -7.76 -9.47 -11.14
N PRO A 185 -8.24 -10.19 -12.17
CA PRO A 185 -7.93 -9.90 -13.56
C PRO A 185 -8.19 -8.43 -13.89
N SER A 186 -7.20 -7.75 -14.45
CA SER A 186 -7.38 -6.37 -14.93
C SER A 186 -8.45 -6.30 -16.02
N GLY A 187 -9.23 -5.21 -16.05
CA GLY A 187 -10.29 -5.01 -17.05
C GLY A 187 -11.69 -5.26 -16.47
N ASP A 188 -12.56 -5.86 -17.27
CA ASP A 188 -13.99 -5.97 -16.99
C ASP A 188 -14.30 -6.83 -15.76
N GLN A 189 -13.50 -7.86 -15.49
CA GLN A 189 -13.71 -8.75 -14.33
C GLN A 189 -13.54 -8.03 -13.00
N ARG A 190 -12.49 -7.19 -12.90
CA ARG A 190 -12.32 -6.30 -11.76
C ARG A 190 -13.48 -5.31 -11.64
N GLU A 191 -13.95 -4.76 -12.76
CA GLU A 191 -15.10 -3.85 -12.73
C GLU A 191 -16.36 -4.55 -12.22
N ARG A 192 -16.62 -5.79 -12.63
CA ARG A 192 -17.75 -6.59 -12.15
C ARG A 192 -17.71 -6.77 -10.63
N ALA A 193 -16.53 -7.02 -10.05
CA ALA A 193 -16.35 -7.14 -8.60
C ALA A 193 -16.58 -5.81 -7.87
N ILE A 194 -16.09 -4.69 -8.39
CA ILE A 194 -16.35 -3.35 -7.84
C ILE A 194 -17.84 -3.03 -7.87
N GLN A 195 -18.49 -3.28 -9.01
CA GLN A 195 -19.93 -3.04 -9.19
C GLN A 195 -20.79 -3.97 -8.31
N TYR A 196 -20.29 -5.16 -7.97
CA TYR A 196 -20.94 -6.01 -6.97
C TYR A 196 -20.97 -5.33 -5.61
N VAL A 197 -19.85 -4.77 -5.14
CA VAL A 197 -19.79 -4.04 -3.87
C VAL A 197 -20.76 -2.85 -3.88
N TYR A 198 -20.79 -2.05 -4.96
CA TYR A 198 -21.74 -0.93 -5.07
C TYR A 198 -23.20 -1.36 -5.03
N ARG A 199 -23.56 -2.45 -5.72
CA ARG A 199 -24.94 -2.99 -5.67
C ARG A 199 -25.28 -3.52 -4.28
N ARG A 200 -24.30 -4.16 -3.62
CA ARG A 200 -24.50 -4.84 -2.34
C ARG A 200 -24.72 -3.87 -1.17
N TYR A 201 -23.99 -2.76 -1.15
CA TYR A 201 -24.01 -1.77 -0.07
C TYR A 201 -24.69 -0.44 -0.46
N GLY A 202 -25.07 -0.29 -1.73
CA GLY A 202 -25.69 0.92 -2.27
C GLY A 202 -24.65 1.99 -2.66
N GLN A 203 -25.07 2.92 -3.53
CA GLN A 203 -24.19 3.99 -4.04
C GLN A 203 -23.63 4.92 -2.96
N LEU A 204 -24.38 5.09 -1.85
CA LEU A 204 -23.97 5.89 -0.70
C LEU A 204 -23.38 5.04 0.43
N GLY A 205 -23.33 3.71 0.30
CA GLY A 205 -22.74 2.80 1.29
C GLY A 205 -21.33 2.33 0.92
N ALA A 206 -20.86 2.59 -0.30
CA ALA A 206 -19.50 2.29 -0.71
C ALA A 206 -18.98 3.35 -1.68
N ALA A 207 -17.66 3.58 -1.67
CA ALA A 207 -16.98 4.49 -2.58
C ALA A 207 -15.48 4.17 -2.66
N MET A 208 -14.86 4.49 -3.79
CA MET A 208 -13.41 4.37 -3.94
C MET A 208 -12.71 5.45 -3.11
N THR A 209 -11.51 5.17 -2.64
CA THR A 209 -10.63 6.18 -2.01
C THR A 209 -10.06 7.13 -3.06
N ALA A 210 -9.79 8.38 -2.67
CA ALA A 210 -9.08 9.32 -3.52
C ALA A 210 -7.56 9.09 -3.47
N ASN A 211 -6.89 9.66 -4.47
CA ASN A 211 -5.46 9.91 -4.47
C ASN A 211 -5.27 11.43 -4.51
N VAL A 212 -4.74 12.02 -3.45
CA VAL A 212 -4.39 13.44 -3.46
C VAL A 212 -3.08 13.62 -4.22
N ILE A 213 -3.16 14.04 -5.48
CA ILE A 213 -1.97 14.29 -6.29
C ILE A 213 -1.41 15.66 -5.95
N THR A 214 -0.18 15.70 -5.46
CA THR A 214 0.53 16.94 -5.15
C THR A 214 1.52 17.33 -6.24
N TYR A 215 1.90 18.61 -6.27
CA TYR A 215 2.96 19.10 -7.11
C TYR A 215 4.31 18.49 -6.69
N ARG A 216 4.81 17.59 -7.53
CA ARG A 216 6.17 17.03 -7.46
C ARG A 216 7.08 17.70 -8.47
N GLY A 217 8.37 17.49 -8.34
CA GLY A 217 9.36 18.27 -9.07
C GLY A 217 9.11 18.41 -10.58
N ARG A 218 8.86 17.33 -11.33
CA ARG A 218 8.57 17.46 -12.78
C ARG A 218 7.26 18.19 -13.07
N SER A 219 6.17 17.84 -12.37
CA SER A 219 4.86 18.46 -12.57
C SER A 219 4.88 19.95 -12.23
N ALA A 220 5.55 20.32 -11.12
CA ALA A 220 5.72 21.70 -10.70
C ALA A 220 6.54 22.49 -11.73
N ALA A 221 7.67 21.94 -12.18
CA ALA A 221 8.52 22.58 -13.18
C ALA A 221 7.76 22.81 -14.50
N ARG A 222 6.99 21.82 -14.96
CA ARG A 222 6.19 21.96 -16.19
C ARG A 222 5.10 23.01 -16.06
N ASP A 223 4.29 22.95 -14.99
CA ASP A 223 3.15 23.85 -14.83
C ASP A 223 3.60 25.29 -14.57
N VAL A 224 4.61 25.52 -13.72
CA VAL A 224 5.18 26.86 -13.50
C VAL A 224 5.84 27.40 -14.77
N GLY A 225 6.58 26.56 -15.50
CA GLY A 225 7.23 26.97 -16.74
C GLY A 225 6.25 27.42 -17.82
N LYS A 226 5.13 26.69 -17.98
CA LYS A 226 4.03 27.09 -18.88
C LYS A 226 3.42 28.42 -18.48
N VAL A 227 3.16 28.62 -17.18
CA VAL A 227 2.60 29.88 -16.67
C VAL A 227 3.53 31.06 -16.95
N LEU A 228 4.85 30.88 -16.81
CA LEU A 228 5.83 31.93 -17.11
C LEU A 228 6.08 32.15 -18.61
N GLY A 229 5.42 31.36 -19.47
CA GLY A 229 5.52 31.48 -20.93
C GLY A 229 6.85 30.98 -21.49
N PHE A 230 7.51 30.03 -20.83
CA PHE A 230 8.64 29.32 -21.43
C PHE A 230 8.17 28.40 -22.57
N ASP A 231 9.04 28.20 -23.55
CA ASP A 231 8.82 27.26 -24.64
C ASP A 231 9.03 25.81 -24.17
N GLU A 232 8.43 24.84 -24.87
CA GLU A 232 8.53 23.41 -24.51
C GLU A 232 9.97 22.89 -24.39
N PRO A 233 10.95 23.30 -25.22
CA PRO A 233 12.36 22.92 -25.03
C PRO A 233 12.93 23.36 -23.68
N THR A 234 12.69 24.62 -23.28
CA THR A 234 13.15 25.13 -21.98
C THR A 234 12.44 24.41 -20.84
N ILE A 235 11.13 24.16 -20.95
CA ILE A 235 10.36 23.41 -19.96
C ILE A 235 10.90 21.97 -19.82
N ALA A 236 11.19 21.31 -20.93
CA ALA A 236 11.75 19.96 -20.93
C ALA A 236 13.10 19.93 -20.22
N ASN A 237 14.00 20.88 -20.53
CA ASN A 237 15.28 21.04 -19.87
C ASN A 237 15.11 21.26 -18.35
N LEU A 238 14.32 22.26 -17.95
CA LEU A 238 14.00 22.55 -16.54
C LEU A 238 13.45 21.33 -15.80
N SER A 239 12.52 20.58 -16.41
CA SER A 239 11.93 19.38 -15.80
C SER A 239 12.91 18.20 -15.70
N GLY A 240 13.92 18.16 -16.57
CA GLY A 240 15.00 17.17 -16.54
C GLY A 240 15.97 17.37 -15.38
N LEU A 241 16.28 18.63 -15.06
CA LEU A 241 17.20 19.02 -13.98
C LEU A 241 16.70 18.66 -12.58
N VAL A 242 15.38 18.57 -12.41
CA VAL A 242 14.72 18.20 -11.15
C VAL A 242 15.31 16.95 -10.49
N ARG A 243 15.76 15.96 -11.29
CA ARG A 243 16.36 14.72 -10.74
C ARG A 243 17.64 14.99 -9.95
N GLY A 244 18.36 16.06 -10.26
CA GLY A 244 19.54 16.51 -9.52
C GLY A 244 19.21 17.33 -8.27
N TRP A 245 18.06 18.02 -8.22
CA TRP A 245 17.67 18.86 -7.08
C TRP A 245 17.25 18.07 -5.83
N GLU A 246 16.83 16.81 -6.00
CA GLU A 246 16.43 15.93 -4.90
C GLU A 246 17.62 15.29 -4.16
N TRP A 247 18.84 15.33 -4.73
CA TRP A 247 20.07 14.83 -4.10
C TRP A 247 20.89 15.98 -3.50
N ARG A 248 20.93 16.07 -2.16
CA ARG A 248 21.67 17.12 -1.45
C ARG A 248 23.09 16.67 -1.15
N ASP A 249 23.98 16.71 -2.13
CA ASP A 249 25.39 16.94 -1.82
C ASP A 249 25.51 18.42 -1.37
N PRO A 250 26.13 18.73 -0.21
CA PRO A 250 26.40 20.10 0.21
C PRO A 250 27.13 20.97 -0.83
N LYS A 251 27.79 20.35 -1.83
CA LYS A 251 28.53 21.03 -2.91
C LYS A 251 27.75 21.19 -4.22
N ASP A 252 26.55 20.63 -4.32
CA ASP A 252 25.72 20.66 -5.52
C ASP A 252 24.57 21.66 -5.34
N THR A 253 24.88 22.94 -5.56
CA THR A 253 23.91 24.02 -5.41
C THR A 253 22.97 24.08 -6.62
N PRO A 254 21.71 24.54 -6.43
CA PRO A 254 20.79 24.78 -7.54
C PRO A 254 21.43 25.63 -8.65
N ASP A 255 22.20 26.66 -8.29
CA ASP A 255 22.91 27.53 -9.22
C ASP A 255 23.82 26.77 -10.18
N ARG A 256 24.55 25.77 -9.67
CA ARG A 256 25.45 24.94 -10.47
C ARG A 256 24.67 24.06 -11.45
N GLN A 257 23.54 23.51 -11.02
CA GLN A 257 22.70 22.67 -11.88
C GLN A 257 21.99 23.47 -12.97
N PHE A 258 21.53 24.69 -12.68
CA PHE A 258 21.00 25.60 -13.71
C PHE A 258 22.09 26.02 -14.70
N GLN A 259 23.29 26.37 -14.24
CA GLN A 259 24.42 26.71 -15.11
C GLN A 259 24.83 25.54 -16.02
N MET A 260 24.89 24.31 -15.50
CA MET A 260 25.15 23.10 -16.29
C MET A 260 24.08 22.84 -17.36
N ALA A 261 22.87 23.34 -17.16
CA ALA A 261 21.77 23.27 -18.12
C ALA A 261 21.77 24.41 -19.16
N GLY A 262 22.75 25.32 -19.11
CA GLY A 262 22.79 26.53 -19.92
C GLY A 262 21.79 27.60 -19.48
N LEU A 263 21.26 27.54 -18.25
CA LEU A 263 20.33 28.51 -17.70
C LEU A 263 21.04 29.41 -16.69
N ASP A 264 20.88 30.73 -16.85
CA ASP A 264 21.45 31.70 -15.93
C ASP A 264 20.43 32.04 -14.83
N VAL A 265 20.76 31.73 -13.58
CA VAL A 265 19.92 32.09 -12.42
C VAL A 265 19.82 33.61 -12.23
N ARG A 266 20.72 34.39 -12.84
CA ARG A 266 20.64 35.85 -12.87
C ARG A 266 19.54 36.37 -13.80
N ASP A 267 19.00 35.55 -14.72
CA ASP A 267 17.80 35.92 -15.47
C ASP A 267 16.61 36.05 -14.49
N PRO A 268 15.99 37.23 -14.38
CA PRO A 268 14.87 37.46 -13.46
C PRO A 268 13.72 36.46 -13.63
N ARG A 269 13.48 35.96 -14.85
CA ARG A 269 12.44 34.96 -15.12
C ARG A 269 12.82 33.58 -14.57
N ILE A 270 14.09 33.19 -14.69
CA ILE A 270 14.60 31.92 -14.15
C ILE A 270 14.64 31.96 -12.62
N ALA A 271 15.10 33.08 -12.04
CA ALA A 271 15.02 33.30 -10.60
C ALA A 271 13.56 33.21 -10.10
N LYS A 272 12.63 33.86 -10.81
CA LYS A 272 11.21 33.82 -10.45
C LYS A 272 10.60 32.43 -10.62
N PHE A 273 10.97 31.71 -11.67
CA PHE A 273 10.62 30.31 -11.86
C PHE A 273 11.04 29.47 -10.66
N TYR A 274 12.31 29.56 -10.25
CA TYR A 274 12.83 28.77 -9.14
C TYR A 274 12.10 29.07 -7.82
N GLN A 275 11.84 30.35 -7.53
CA GLN A 275 11.05 30.76 -6.37
C GLN A 275 9.65 30.13 -6.37
N LEU A 276 8.94 30.21 -7.50
CA LEU A 276 7.58 29.69 -7.63
C LEU A 276 7.53 28.16 -7.63
N TYR A 277 8.53 27.54 -8.25
CA TYR A 277 8.75 26.09 -8.26
C TYR A 277 8.91 25.54 -6.85
N LEU A 278 9.72 26.20 -6.00
CA LEU A 278 9.87 25.81 -4.60
C LEU A 278 8.57 26.05 -3.81
N ALA A 279 7.92 27.20 -4.01
CA ALA A 279 6.71 27.56 -3.27
C ALA A 279 5.50 26.65 -3.55
N ILE A 280 5.44 26.04 -4.74
CA ILE A 280 4.34 25.15 -5.11
C ILE A 280 4.59 23.69 -4.75
N GLN A 281 5.80 23.30 -4.32
CA GLN A 281 6.08 21.91 -3.95
C GLN A 281 5.10 21.41 -2.88
N ASP A 282 4.69 20.17 -3.01
CA ASP A 282 3.78 19.46 -2.10
C ASP A 282 2.38 20.06 -1.98
N LEU A 283 2.07 21.18 -2.64
CA LEU A 283 0.70 21.69 -2.70
C LEU A 283 -0.20 20.70 -3.46
N PRO A 284 -1.47 20.54 -3.06
CA PRO A 284 -2.45 19.75 -3.81
C PRO A 284 -2.64 20.28 -5.23
N ARG A 285 -2.64 19.37 -6.22
CA ARG A 285 -2.87 19.69 -7.63
C ARG A 285 -4.27 19.29 -8.09
N HIS A 286 -4.68 18.06 -7.80
CA HIS A 286 -6.01 17.54 -8.11
C HIS A 286 -6.26 16.23 -7.35
N LEU A 287 -7.53 15.84 -7.22
CA LEU A 287 -7.91 14.50 -6.78
C LEU A 287 -7.87 13.54 -7.97
N GLY A 288 -7.26 12.39 -7.76
CA GLY A 288 -7.36 11.22 -8.63
C GLY A 288 -8.15 10.11 -7.95
N GLN A 289 -8.54 9.09 -8.70
CA GLN A 289 -9.13 7.88 -8.13
C GLN A 289 -8.02 6.92 -7.68
N HIS A 290 -8.12 6.34 -6.48
CA HIS A 290 -7.24 5.25 -6.08
C HIS A 290 -7.50 4.01 -6.96
N SER A 291 -6.44 3.29 -7.30
CA SER A 291 -6.47 2.13 -8.19
C SER A 291 -7.08 0.87 -7.56
N GLY A 292 -7.58 0.93 -6.33
CA GLY A 292 -7.77 -0.27 -5.50
C GLY A 292 -8.75 -0.09 -4.34
N GLY A 293 -8.41 0.76 -3.38
CA GLY A 293 -9.15 0.88 -2.13
C GLY A 293 -10.58 1.34 -2.30
N ILE A 294 -11.51 0.49 -1.87
CA ILE A 294 -12.92 0.80 -1.66
C ILE A 294 -13.19 0.82 -0.16
N VAL A 295 -13.90 1.84 0.29
CA VAL A 295 -14.42 1.95 1.67
C VAL A 295 -15.90 1.63 1.67
N ILE A 296 -16.36 1.03 2.77
CA ILE A 296 -17.74 0.56 2.92
C ILE A 296 -18.27 0.99 4.29
N CYS A 297 -19.54 1.39 4.33
CA CYS A 297 -20.30 1.73 5.53
C CYS A 297 -21.72 1.15 5.42
N GLN A 298 -22.48 1.14 6.53
CA GLN A 298 -23.86 0.67 6.59
C GLN A 298 -24.84 1.63 5.87
N GLY A 299 -24.67 1.80 4.55
CA GLY A 299 -25.58 2.53 3.67
C GLY A 299 -25.49 4.06 3.68
N ARG A 300 -24.75 4.68 4.62
CA ARG A 300 -24.64 6.14 4.77
C ARG A 300 -23.19 6.64 4.96
N LEU A 301 -22.30 6.21 4.06
CA LEU A 301 -20.93 6.71 4.02
C LEU A 301 -20.88 8.24 3.80
N ASP A 302 -21.90 8.82 3.15
CA ASP A 302 -22.07 10.27 2.96
C ASP A 302 -22.23 11.07 4.27
N GLN A 303 -22.59 10.42 5.38
CA GLN A 303 -22.63 11.04 6.70
C GLN A 303 -21.25 11.14 7.36
N VAL A 304 -20.30 10.32 6.89
CA VAL A 304 -18.93 10.23 7.43
C VAL A 304 -17.98 11.07 6.59
N VAL A 305 -18.05 10.95 5.26
CA VAL A 305 -17.13 11.60 4.34
C VAL A 305 -17.85 12.05 3.06
N PRO A 306 -17.54 13.24 2.50
CA PRO A 306 -18.10 13.66 1.23
C PRO A 306 -17.80 12.66 0.09
N ILE A 307 -18.84 12.36 -0.69
CA ILE A 307 -18.79 11.45 -1.83
C ILE A 307 -19.08 12.24 -3.10
N GLU A 308 -18.29 12.03 -4.14
CA GLU A 308 -18.53 12.58 -5.47
C GLU A 308 -18.56 11.48 -6.55
N PRO A 309 -19.28 11.69 -7.67
CA PRO A 309 -19.18 10.79 -8.81
C PRO A 309 -17.75 10.76 -9.34
N ALA A 310 -17.21 9.57 -9.59
CA ALA A 310 -15.91 9.44 -10.22
C ALA A 310 -15.99 9.70 -11.74
N THR A 311 -14.85 9.97 -12.38
CA THR A 311 -14.77 10.13 -13.85
C THR A 311 -15.26 8.89 -14.60
N MET A 312 -15.08 7.70 -14.01
CA MET A 312 -15.62 6.45 -14.58
C MET A 312 -17.11 6.31 -14.24
N PRO A 313 -17.98 6.09 -15.25
CA PRO A 313 -19.41 5.93 -15.04
C PRO A 313 -19.75 4.83 -14.03
N GLY A 314 -20.74 5.09 -13.18
CA GLY A 314 -21.21 4.11 -12.20
C GLY A 314 -20.26 3.88 -11.01
N ARG A 315 -19.28 4.77 -10.79
CA ARG A 315 -18.42 4.76 -9.61
C ARG A 315 -18.57 6.05 -8.80
N SER A 316 -18.35 5.92 -7.50
CA SER A 316 -18.23 7.03 -6.55
C SER A 316 -16.83 7.04 -5.93
N VAL A 317 -16.38 8.20 -5.50
CA VAL A 317 -15.09 8.39 -4.82
C VAL A 317 -15.30 9.27 -3.58
N VAL A 318 -14.66 8.91 -2.47
CA VAL A 318 -14.58 9.77 -1.29
C VAL A 318 -13.47 10.80 -1.47
N GLN A 319 -13.62 11.98 -0.89
CA GLN A 319 -12.62 13.04 -1.02
C GLN A 319 -11.37 12.86 -0.14
N TRP A 320 -11.30 11.74 0.60
CA TRP A 320 -10.19 11.38 1.48
C TRP A 320 -9.29 10.34 0.83
N ASP A 321 -7.99 10.46 1.07
CA ASP A 321 -7.05 9.44 0.62
C ASP A 321 -6.99 8.24 1.57
N LYS A 322 -6.08 7.31 1.26
CA LYS A 322 -5.88 6.10 2.05
C LYS A 322 -5.47 6.41 3.50
N ASP A 323 -4.61 7.40 3.68
CA ASP A 323 -4.04 7.71 5.00
C ASP A 323 -5.08 8.44 5.84
N ASP A 324 -5.83 9.38 5.25
CA ASP A 324 -6.98 10.02 5.87
C ASP A 324 -8.02 8.99 6.35
N CYS A 325 -8.38 8.03 5.49
CA CYS A 325 -9.33 6.97 5.86
C CYS A 325 -8.80 6.13 7.03
N ALA A 326 -7.52 5.78 7.03
CA ALA A 326 -6.91 5.01 8.10
C ALA A 326 -6.88 5.78 9.44
N ASP A 327 -6.55 7.08 9.41
CA ASP A 327 -6.52 7.95 10.58
C ASP A 327 -7.90 8.09 11.25
N PHE A 328 -8.98 8.03 10.46
CA PHE A 328 -10.36 8.03 10.97
C PHE A 328 -10.95 6.64 11.21
N GLY A 329 -10.13 5.58 11.16
CA GLY A 329 -10.56 4.21 11.43
C GLY A 329 -11.49 3.63 10.36
N ILE A 330 -11.51 4.21 9.16
CA ILE A 330 -12.28 3.72 8.03
C ILE A 330 -11.55 2.54 7.40
N LEU A 331 -12.19 1.38 7.48
CA LEU A 331 -11.70 0.15 6.87
C LEU A 331 -11.84 0.20 5.36
N LYS A 332 -10.75 -0.18 4.68
CA LYS A 332 -10.72 -0.31 3.23
C LYS A 332 -10.48 -1.76 2.81
N ILE A 333 -10.98 -2.09 1.63
CA ILE A 333 -10.66 -3.34 0.94
C ILE A 333 -10.05 -2.93 -0.41
N ASP A 334 -8.88 -3.44 -0.75
CA ASP A 334 -8.25 -3.10 -2.03
C ASP A 334 -8.67 -4.12 -3.10
N LEU A 335 -9.42 -3.67 -4.11
CA LEU A 335 -9.77 -4.48 -5.29
C LEU A 335 -8.84 -4.11 -6.45
N LEU A 336 -7.81 -4.91 -6.69
CA LEU A 336 -6.67 -4.54 -7.53
C LEU A 336 -6.65 -5.30 -8.84
N GLY A 337 -6.35 -4.59 -9.92
CA GLY A 337 -6.23 -5.18 -11.24
C GLY A 337 -4.82 -5.65 -11.51
N LEU A 338 -4.64 -6.95 -11.72
CA LEU A 338 -3.34 -7.55 -12.05
C LEU A 338 -3.40 -8.17 -13.45
N GLY A 339 -2.54 -7.69 -14.35
CA GLY A 339 -2.48 -8.16 -15.73
C GLY A 339 -2.18 -9.65 -15.83
N MET A 340 -1.32 -10.19 -14.96
CA MET A 340 -1.01 -11.62 -14.94
C MET A 340 -2.24 -12.48 -14.59
N MET A 341 -3.17 -11.98 -13.77
CA MET A 341 -4.39 -12.73 -13.49
C MET A 341 -5.31 -12.81 -14.71
N ALA A 342 -5.34 -11.76 -15.54
CA ALA A 342 -6.05 -11.82 -16.81
C ALA A 342 -5.43 -12.85 -17.76
N VAL A 343 -4.09 -12.89 -17.84
CA VAL A 343 -3.38 -13.92 -18.63
C VAL A 343 -3.70 -15.33 -18.13
N LEU A 344 -3.70 -15.56 -16.81
CA LEU A 344 -4.03 -16.87 -16.23
C LEU A 344 -5.49 -17.29 -16.51
N GLU A 345 -6.42 -16.35 -16.45
CA GLU A 345 -7.84 -16.60 -16.73
C GLU A 345 -8.02 -17.01 -18.20
N GLU A 346 -7.48 -16.22 -19.13
CA GLU A 346 -7.52 -16.51 -20.57
C GLU A 346 -6.84 -17.84 -20.90
N THR A 347 -5.67 -18.11 -20.31
CA THR A 347 -4.95 -19.37 -20.51
C THR A 347 -5.77 -20.57 -20.02
N THR A 348 -6.44 -20.44 -18.89
CA THR A 348 -7.30 -21.51 -18.33
C THR A 348 -8.49 -21.79 -19.25
N ASP A 349 -9.08 -20.75 -19.83
CA ASP A 349 -10.17 -20.90 -20.80
C ASP A 349 -9.72 -21.55 -22.10
N LEU A 350 -8.54 -21.19 -22.62
CA LEU A 350 -7.95 -21.83 -23.81
C LEU A 350 -7.65 -23.31 -23.59
N ILE A 351 -7.15 -23.68 -22.41
CA ILE A 351 -6.93 -25.08 -22.03
C ILE A 351 -8.28 -25.83 -22.04
N ARG A 352 -9.34 -25.23 -21.48
CA ARG A 352 -10.69 -25.82 -21.45
C ARG A 352 -11.25 -26.02 -22.86
N GLN A 353 -11.09 -25.03 -23.74
CA GLN A 353 -11.52 -25.12 -25.15
C GLN A 353 -10.78 -26.23 -25.91
N SER A 354 -9.54 -26.51 -25.52
CA SER A 354 -8.72 -27.60 -26.08
C SER A 354 -9.04 -28.99 -25.50
N GLY A 355 -10.06 -29.10 -24.62
CA GLY A 355 -10.46 -30.35 -23.97
C GLY A 355 -9.69 -30.70 -22.69
N GLY A 356 -8.79 -29.81 -22.23
CA GLY A 356 -8.07 -29.96 -20.97
C GLY A 356 -8.83 -29.37 -19.78
N SER A 357 -8.30 -29.57 -18.58
CA SER A 357 -8.74 -28.86 -17.37
C SER A 357 -7.55 -28.60 -16.47
N VAL A 358 -7.53 -27.45 -15.81
CA VAL A 358 -6.48 -27.08 -14.86
C VAL A 358 -7.13 -26.60 -13.56
N ASP A 359 -6.68 -27.15 -12.44
CA ASP A 359 -7.00 -26.65 -11.12
C ASP A 359 -5.78 -25.92 -10.56
N LEU A 360 -5.80 -24.60 -10.61
CA LEU A 360 -4.71 -23.74 -10.14
C LEU A 360 -4.36 -23.98 -8.66
N ALA A 361 -5.32 -24.45 -7.85
CA ALA A 361 -5.09 -24.70 -6.42
C ALA A 361 -4.30 -26.00 -6.17
N HIS A 362 -4.29 -26.92 -7.12
CA HIS A 362 -3.69 -28.26 -6.98
C HIS A 362 -2.64 -28.55 -8.04
N LEU A 363 -2.04 -27.51 -8.64
CA LEU A 363 -0.86 -27.68 -9.49
C LEU A 363 0.30 -28.30 -8.69
N PRO A 364 1.06 -29.24 -9.28
CA PRO A 364 2.23 -29.83 -8.61
C PRO A 364 3.28 -28.75 -8.34
N GLN A 365 3.77 -28.69 -7.09
CA GLN A 365 4.77 -27.69 -6.69
C GLN A 365 6.20 -28.05 -7.10
N ASP A 366 6.43 -29.29 -7.51
CA ASP A 366 7.74 -29.89 -7.79
C ASP A 366 7.94 -30.27 -9.27
N ASP A 367 7.18 -29.67 -10.19
CA ASP A 367 7.30 -29.96 -11.62
C ASP A 367 8.72 -29.64 -12.14
N PRO A 368 9.50 -30.65 -12.58
CA PRO A 368 10.88 -30.46 -12.97
C PRO A 368 11.04 -29.55 -14.19
N LYS A 369 10.05 -29.48 -15.09
CA LYS A 369 10.12 -28.61 -16.27
C LYS A 369 10.08 -27.14 -15.88
N VAL A 370 9.25 -26.79 -14.88
CA VAL A 370 9.18 -25.42 -14.36
C VAL A 370 10.54 -24.98 -13.80
N TYR A 371 11.16 -25.83 -12.99
CA TYR A 371 12.47 -25.53 -12.42
C TYR A 371 13.59 -25.53 -13.45
N GLU A 372 13.55 -26.40 -14.46
CA GLU A 372 14.51 -26.39 -15.57
C GLU A 372 14.43 -25.08 -16.38
N THR A 373 13.21 -24.62 -16.69
CA THR A 373 12.98 -23.33 -17.35
C THR A 373 13.54 -22.17 -16.52
N LEU A 374 13.27 -22.15 -15.21
CA LEU A 374 13.83 -21.16 -14.29
C LEU A 374 15.37 -21.20 -14.25
N GLN A 375 15.97 -22.38 -14.17
CA GLN A 375 17.43 -22.56 -14.12
C GLN A 375 18.12 -22.07 -15.40
N LYS A 376 17.47 -22.21 -16.57
CA LYS A 376 17.94 -21.68 -17.85
C LYS A 376 17.71 -20.17 -18.02
N ALA A 377 17.06 -19.52 -17.04
CA ALA A 377 16.61 -18.14 -17.09
C ALA A 377 15.64 -17.83 -18.26
N ASP A 378 14.95 -18.84 -18.80
CA ASP A 378 13.95 -18.67 -19.86
C ASP A 378 12.61 -18.24 -19.25
N THR A 379 12.57 -16.99 -18.78
CA THR A 379 11.53 -16.50 -17.86
C THR A 379 10.74 -15.30 -18.41
N ILE A 380 10.84 -15.04 -19.71
CA ILE A 380 10.03 -14.03 -20.38
C ILE A 380 8.55 -14.44 -20.24
N GLY A 381 7.72 -13.51 -19.75
CA GLY A 381 6.32 -13.79 -19.43
C GLY A 381 6.06 -14.52 -18.10
N LEU A 382 7.09 -14.88 -17.32
CA LEU A 382 6.92 -15.46 -15.98
C LEU A 382 6.90 -14.37 -14.89
N PHE A 383 5.78 -14.29 -14.18
CA PHE A 383 5.52 -13.24 -13.20
C PHE A 383 6.61 -13.14 -12.12
N GLN A 384 7.07 -11.92 -11.85
CA GLN A 384 8.08 -11.55 -10.85
C GLN A 384 9.52 -12.03 -11.09
N VAL A 385 9.79 -12.91 -12.05
CA VAL A 385 11.15 -13.45 -12.32
C VAL A 385 11.71 -13.06 -13.70
N GLU A 386 11.05 -12.17 -14.43
CA GLU A 386 11.41 -11.76 -15.79
C GLU A 386 12.48 -10.66 -15.88
N SER A 387 12.73 -9.89 -14.82
CA SER A 387 13.65 -8.74 -14.93
C SER A 387 15.09 -9.18 -15.21
N ARG A 388 15.90 -8.34 -15.88
CA ARG A 388 17.32 -8.64 -16.17
C ARG A 388 18.12 -9.07 -14.94
N ALA A 389 17.89 -8.43 -13.79
CA ALA A 389 18.57 -8.77 -12.55
C ALA A 389 18.13 -10.14 -11.99
N GLN A 390 16.85 -10.48 -12.14
CA GLN A 390 16.31 -11.80 -11.80
C GLN A 390 16.91 -12.87 -12.72
N MET A 391 16.81 -12.69 -14.03
CA MET A 391 17.36 -13.59 -15.05
C MET A 391 18.87 -13.85 -14.88
N ALA A 392 19.66 -12.82 -14.55
CA ALA A 392 21.10 -12.98 -14.33
C ALA A 392 21.43 -13.80 -13.07
N THR A 393 20.51 -13.88 -12.11
CA THR A 393 20.73 -14.57 -10.83
C THR A 393 20.25 -16.01 -10.85
N LEU A 394 19.19 -16.30 -11.63
CA LEU A 394 18.57 -17.62 -11.70
C LEU A 394 19.55 -18.79 -11.97
N PRO A 395 20.46 -18.72 -12.97
CA PRO A 395 21.42 -19.79 -13.23
C PRO A 395 22.45 -20.00 -12.11
N ARG A 396 22.62 -19.00 -11.23
CA ARG A 396 23.50 -19.08 -10.07
C ARG A 396 22.78 -19.63 -8.84
N LEU A 397 21.50 -19.27 -8.69
CA LEU A 397 20.66 -19.75 -7.60
C LEU A 397 20.30 -21.23 -7.76
N MET A 398 20.06 -21.67 -9.01
CA MET A 398 19.57 -23.00 -9.37
C MET A 398 18.34 -23.43 -8.54
N PRO A 399 17.17 -22.79 -8.75
CA PRO A 399 15.94 -23.15 -8.04
C PRO A 399 15.55 -24.62 -8.27
N ARG A 400 15.18 -25.34 -7.21
CA ARG A 400 14.75 -26.76 -7.26
C ARG A 400 13.43 -27.02 -6.51
N CYS A 401 12.97 -26.04 -5.74
CA CYS A 401 11.73 -26.13 -4.98
C CYS A 401 11.06 -24.76 -4.88
N PHE A 402 9.80 -24.72 -4.48
CA PHE A 402 9.01 -23.49 -4.43
C PHE A 402 9.66 -22.41 -3.55
N TYR A 403 10.27 -22.83 -2.44
CA TYR A 403 10.93 -21.90 -1.53
C TYR A 403 12.12 -21.17 -2.17
N ASP A 404 12.80 -21.77 -3.15
CA ASP A 404 13.87 -21.09 -3.88
C ASP A 404 13.31 -19.94 -4.72
N ILE A 405 12.09 -20.06 -5.25
CA ILE A 405 11.40 -18.97 -5.97
C ILE A 405 11.06 -17.84 -4.99
N VAL A 406 10.59 -18.17 -3.79
CA VAL A 406 10.33 -17.19 -2.73
C VAL A 406 11.60 -16.39 -2.40
N VAL A 407 12.75 -17.07 -2.29
CA VAL A 407 14.05 -16.41 -2.09
C VAL A 407 14.46 -15.56 -3.30
N GLN A 408 14.32 -16.08 -4.51
CA GLN A 408 14.66 -15.38 -5.75
C GLN A 408 13.93 -14.03 -5.87
N VAL A 409 12.63 -14.02 -5.58
CA VAL A 409 11.81 -12.80 -5.58
C VAL A 409 12.20 -11.84 -4.46
N ALA A 410 12.61 -12.35 -3.29
CA ALA A 410 12.96 -11.53 -2.14
C ALA A 410 14.35 -10.89 -2.25
N ILE A 411 15.34 -11.62 -2.79
CA ILE A 411 16.75 -11.22 -2.73
C ILE A 411 17.11 -10.13 -3.74
N ILE A 412 16.38 -10.03 -4.86
CA ILE A 412 16.56 -8.98 -5.87
C ILE A 412 15.63 -7.79 -5.52
N ARG A 413 15.92 -7.17 -4.37
CA ARG A 413 15.23 -5.96 -3.89
C ARG A 413 16.26 -4.95 -3.36
N PRO A 414 15.96 -3.64 -3.36
CA PRO A 414 16.91 -2.61 -2.91
C PRO A 414 17.48 -2.88 -1.51
N GLY A 415 16.66 -3.33 -0.55
CA GLY A 415 17.09 -3.62 0.82
C GLY A 415 18.21 -4.67 0.90
N PRO A 416 17.97 -5.92 0.45
CA PRO A 416 18.99 -6.97 0.42
C PRO A 416 20.24 -6.61 -0.41
N ILE A 417 20.08 -5.85 -1.51
CA ILE A 417 21.21 -5.40 -2.33
C ILE A 417 22.08 -4.40 -1.55
N VAL A 418 21.47 -3.40 -0.91
CA VAL A 418 22.17 -2.43 -0.05
C VAL A 418 22.79 -3.11 1.17
N GLY A 419 22.07 -4.07 1.77
CA GLY A 419 22.54 -4.89 2.89
C GLY A 419 23.59 -5.93 2.51
N LYS A 420 24.05 -5.97 1.25
CA LYS A 420 25.05 -6.92 0.72
C LYS A 420 24.70 -8.39 0.98
N MET A 421 23.41 -8.73 1.06
CA MET A 421 22.92 -10.07 1.41
C MET A 421 22.94 -11.05 0.21
N LEU A 422 22.88 -10.51 -1.03
CA LEU A 422 22.82 -11.30 -2.26
C LEU A 422 24.03 -12.23 -2.44
N HIS A 423 25.25 -11.69 -2.33
CA HIS A 423 26.47 -12.44 -2.61
C HIS A 423 26.73 -13.57 -1.59
N PRO A 424 26.66 -13.34 -0.27
CA PRO A 424 26.81 -14.41 0.72
C PRO A 424 25.84 -15.55 0.50
N TYR A 425 24.56 -15.24 0.26
CA TYR A 425 23.55 -16.27 0.02
C TYR A 425 23.86 -17.12 -1.21
N LEU A 426 24.22 -16.49 -2.34
CA LEU A 426 24.57 -17.21 -3.57
C LEU A 426 25.83 -18.07 -3.40
N ARG A 427 26.87 -17.57 -2.73
CA ARG A 427 28.10 -18.35 -2.50
C ARG A 427 27.82 -19.58 -1.64
N ARG A 428 27.04 -19.43 -0.57
CA ARG A 428 26.60 -20.54 0.29
C ARG A 428 25.74 -21.54 -0.47
N ARG A 429 24.80 -21.06 -1.28
CA ARG A 429 23.95 -21.91 -2.12
C ARG A 429 24.74 -22.72 -3.15
N GLN A 430 25.80 -22.13 -3.69
CA GLN A 430 26.72 -22.79 -4.63
C GLN A 430 27.75 -23.71 -3.94
N GLY A 431 27.73 -23.81 -2.60
CA GLY A 431 28.72 -24.56 -1.84
C GLY A 431 30.12 -23.94 -1.83
N LEU A 432 30.26 -22.67 -2.24
CA LEU A 432 31.53 -21.93 -2.21
C LEU A 432 31.89 -21.42 -0.82
N GLU A 433 30.92 -21.35 0.09
CA GLU A 433 31.05 -20.97 1.49
C GLU A 433 30.13 -21.86 2.35
N PRO A 434 30.52 -22.22 3.59
CA PRO A 434 29.63 -22.94 4.50
C PRO A 434 28.46 -22.05 4.94
N ALA A 435 27.30 -22.66 5.16
CA ALA A 435 26.15 -21.98 5.73
C ALA A 435 26.36 -21.79 7.24
N GLU A 436 26.88 -20.63 7.63
CA GLU A 436 27.09 -20.27 9.03
C GLU A 436 25.94 -19.40 9.56
N CYS A 437 25.46 -19.75 10.76
CA CYS A 437 24.49 -18.98 11.53
C CYS A 437 25.21 -18.18 12.62
N LEU A 438 24.74 -16.96 12.89
CA LEU A 438 25.36 -16.07 13.89
C LEU A 438 25.22 -16.60 15.34
N HIS A 439 24.19 -17.40 15.62
CA HIS A 439 23.93 -17.98 16.94
C HIS A 439 23.15 -19.29 16.80
N PRO A 440 23.38 -20.33 17.66
CA PRO A 440 22.67 -21.61 17.57
C PRO A 440 21.14 -21.48 17.66
N GLU A 441 20.62 -20.59 18.50
CA GLU A 441 19.17 -20.37 18.64
C GLU A 441 18.51 -19.81 17.36
N LEU A 442 19.30 -19.19 16.48
CA LEU A 442 18.81 -18.65 15.22
C LEU A 442 18.82 -19.67 14.09
N GLU A 443 19.40 -20.86 14.30
CA GLU A 443 19.51 -21.89 13.28
C GLU A 443 18.13 -22.30 12.75
N ALA A 444 17.16 -22.50 13.63
CA ALA A 444 15.79 -22.83 13.24
C ALA A 444 15.14 -21.77 12.32
N VAL A 445 15.50 -20.48 12.49
CA VAL A 445 14.95 -19.36 11.72
C VAL A 445 15.69 -19.14 10.40
N LEU A 446 17.01 -19.31 10.41
CA LEU A 446 17.89 -18.93 9.30
C LEU A 446 18.37 -20.12 8.45
N ALA A 447 18.14 -21.37 8.88
CA ALA A 447 18.58 -22.56 8.13
C ALA A 447 18.07 -22.56 6.69
N ARG A 448 16.78 -22.24 6.49
CA ARG A 448 16.16 -22.19 5.16
C ARG A 448 16.76 -21.11 4.24
N THR A 449 17.38 -20.08 4.82
CA THR A 449 18.06 -19.00 4.08
C THR A 449 19.58 -19.05 4.25
N LEU A 450 20.13 -20.23 4.58
CA LEU A 450 21.57 -20.48 4.66
C LEU A 450 22.28 -19.48 5.59
N GLY A 451 21.67 -19.13 6.72
CA GLY A 451 22.24 -18.20 7.70
C GLY A 451 22.13 -16.72 7.33
N VAL A 452 21.44 -16.37 6.24
CA VAL A 452 21.26 -14.97 5.80
C VAL A 452 19.84 -14.49 6.12
N PRO A 453 19.64 -13.40 6.89
CA PRO A 453 18.30 -12.89 7.20
C PRO A 453 17.73 -12.12 6.02
N LEU A 454 16.96 -12.81 5.16
CA LEU A 454 16.42 -12.26 3.92
C LEU A 454 15.01 -11.68 4.08
N PHE A 455 14.21 -12.27 4.97
CA PHE A 455 12.82 -11.91 5.16
C PHE A 455 12.62 -11.03 6.40
N GLN A 456 11.61 -10.16 6.34
CA GLN A 456 11.25 -9.33 7.49
C GLN A 456 10.82 -10.21 8.67
N GLU A 457 10.06 -11.27 8.42
CA GLU A 457 9.62 -12.25 9.41
C GLU A 457 10.80 -12.91 10.14
N GLN A 458 11.92 -13.13 9.45
CA GLN A 458 13.12 -13.68 10.07
C GLN A 458 13.74 -12.66 11.03
N LEU A 459 13.82 -11.39 10.64
CA LEU A 459 14.31 -10.32 11.53
C LEU A 459 13.44 -10.19 12.78
N LEU A 460 12.11 -10.31 12.62
CA LEU A 460 11.18 -10.28 13.74
C LEU A 460 11.35 -11.48 14.66
N ARG A 461 11.38 -12.70 14.10
CA ARG A 461 11.62 -13.91 14.88
C ARG A 461 12.98 -13.91 15.57
N MET A 462 14.01 -13.36 14.93
CA MET A 462 15.33 -13.17 15.55
C MET A 462 15.18 -12.31 16.80
N ALA A 463 14.53 -11.15 16.73
CA ALA A 463 14.31 -10.28 17.89
C ALA A 463 13.49 -10.97 19.00
N MET A 464 12.47 -11.75 18.63
CA MET A 464 11.68 -12.52 19.61
C MET A 464 12.50 -13.58 20.33
N ILE A 465 13.41 -14.27 19.62
CA ILE A 465 14.25 -15.34 20.18
C ILE A 465 15.38 -14.74 21.02
N VAL A 466 16.15 -13.81 20.47
CA VAL A 466 17.38 -13.33 21.11
C VAL A 466 17.14 -12.24 22.14
N ALA A 467 16.04 -11.50 22.04
CA ALA A 467 15.73 -10.38 22.94
C ALA A 467 14.41 -10.58 23.71
N GLY A 468 13.77 -11.73 23.58
CA GLY A 468 12.50 -12.04 24.26
C GLY A 468 11.32 -11.14 23.85
N PHE A 469 11.41 -10.46 22.70
CA PHE A 469 10.35 -9.56 22.25
C PHE A 469 9.03 -10.29 22.09
N SER A 470 7.95 -9.67 22.56
CA SER A 470 6.59 -10.05 22.20
C SER A 470 6.33 -9.83 20.70
N GLY A 471 5.24 -10.41 20.19
CA GLY A 471 4.86 -10.24 18.78
C GLY A 471 4.59 -8.77 18.40
N GLY A 472 4.07 -7.96 19.33
CA GLY A 472 3.84 -6.54 19.06
C GLY A 472 5.10 -5.68 19.19
N GLU A 473 6.01 -5.98 20.12
CA GLU A 473 7.34 -5.33 20.17
C GLU A 473 8.16 -5.59 18.90
N ALA A 474 8.10 -6.81 18.37
CA ALA A 474 8.75 -7.14 17.10
C ALA A 474 8.16 -6.31 15.94
N GLU A 475 6.85 -6.12 15.90
CA GLU A 475 6.21 -5.26 14.89
C GLU A 475 6.57 -3.77 15.07
N GLU A 476 6.76 -3.29 16.31
CA GLU A 476 7.24 -1.94 16.58
C GLU A 476 8.65 -1.72 16.00
N LEU A 477 9.54 -2.71 16.19
CA LEU A 477 10.86 -2.74 15.55
C LEU A 477 10.75 -2.66 14.02
N ARG A 478 9.82 -3.40 13.41
CA ARG A 478 9.57 -3.34 11.95
C ARG A 478 9.23 -1.93 11.48
N ARG A 479 8.33 -1.25 12.19
CA ARG A 479 7.91 0.11 11.82
C ARG A 479 9.07 1.08 11.91
N ALA A 480 9.90 0.96 12.93
CA ALA A 480 11.08 1.79 13.08
C ALA A 480 12.02 1.68 11.86
N PHE A 481 12.13 0.49 11.22
CA PHE A 481 12.86 0.30 9.97
C PHE A 481 12.18 0.91 8.72
N GLY A 482 10.85 1.01 8.70
CA GLY A 482 10.08 1.42 7.52
C GLY A 482 9.96 2.93 7.29
N PHE A 483 10.08 3.75 8.34
CA PHE A 483 9.92 5.19 8.24
C PHE A 483 11.24 5.90 7.96
N LYS A 484 11.30 6.65 6.84
CA LYS A 484 12.46 7.50 6.46
C LYS A 484 12.83 8.60 7.48
N ARG A 485 12.11 8.75 8.60
CA ARG A 485 12.30 9.79 9.61
C ARG A 485 11.93 9.32 11.02
N SER A 486 12.69 8.38 11.59
CA SER A 486 12.51 8.07 13.01
C SER A 486 13.78 7.54 13.70
N GLU A 487 14.86 8.31 13.64
CA GLU A 487 16.07 8.02 14.44
C GLU A 487 15.77 7.86 15.93
N ARG A 488 14.78 8.62 16.45
CA ARG A 488 14.37 8.54 17.86
C ARG A 488 13.74 7.18 18.20
N LYS A 489 12.70 6.72 17.48
CA LYS A 489 12.10 5.40 17.74
C LYS A 489 13.10 4.25 17.54
N MET A 490 14.03 4.38 16.59
CA MET A 490 15.07 3.37 16.40
C MET A 490 15.98 3.24 17.63
N ARG A 491 16.36 4.35 18.27
CA ARG A 491 17.15 4.31 19.51
C ARG A 491 16.37 3.68 20.66
N ASP A 492 15.10 4.01 20.81
CA ASP A 492 14.26 3.49 21.90
C ASP A 492 14.06 1.96 21.77
N VAL A 493 13.91 1.46 20.54
CA VAL A 493 13.82 0.01 20.27
C VAL A 493 15.19 -0.66 20.45
N GLU A 494 16.29 -0.03 20.02
CA GLU A 494 17.64 -0.58 20.18
C GLU A 494 17.99 -0.84 21.65
N VAL A 495 17.65 0.10 22.55
CA VAL A 495 17.89 -0.06 24.00
C VAL A 495 17.16 -1.30 24.54
N ARG A 496 15.88 -1.48 24.20
CA ARG A 496 15.11 -2.66 24.60
C ARG A 496 15.69 -3.95 24.03
N LEU A 497 16.09 -3.93 22.76
CA LEU A 497 16.66 -5.09 22.09
C LEU A 497 17.96 -5.53 22.77
N ARG A 498 18.86 -4.59 23.09
CA ARG A 498 20.10 -4.89 23.81
C ARG A 498 19.83 -5.41 25.21
N SER A 499 18.93 -4.78 25.96
CA SER A 499 18.58 -5.22 27.31
C SER A 499 18.03 -6.65 27.31
N GLY A 500 17.21 -7.02 26.33
CA GLY A 500 16.68 -8.38 26.20
C GLY A 500 17.72 -9.41 25.76
N MET A 501 18.78 -8.99 25.05
CA MET A 501 19.90 -9.87 24.67
C MET A 501 20.90 -10.09 25.82
N GLU A 502 20.91 -9.21 26.82
CA GLU A 502 21.79 -9.29 27.99
C GLU A 502 21.17 -10.11 29.13
N SER A 503 19.85 -10.27 29.15
CA SER A 503 19.09 -11.11 30.08
C SER A 503 19.04 -12.56 29.64
#